data_AF-A0AAU2I1D9-F1
#
_entry.id   AF-A0AAU2I1D9-F1
#
_cell.length_a   1.000
_cell.length_b   1.000
_cell.length_c   1.000
_cell.angle_alpha   90.00
_cell.angle_beta   90.00
_cell.angle_gamma   90.00
#
_symmetry.space_group_name_H-M   'P 1'
#
loop_
_entity.id
_entity.type
_entity.pdbx_description
1 polymer ?
#
loop_
_entity_poly.entity_id
_entity_poly.type
_entity_poly.pdbx_seq_one_letter_code
_entity_poly.pdbx_strand_id
1 'polypeptide(L)'
;MDPSTLIQYRDELADLMRERFGPKKDRPVRYLAAFSLTSKTVDLLREGDFAAVPRAALRGERESRGPDRPVGWSSSDYFGLALQTDLGELDAVEGRREAWHIMCAMRSILTGDLFSPFVRCAYDAWENTVEVVHRVPARV
;
A
#
# COMPACT_ATOMS: atom_id res chain seq x y z
N MET A 1 -1.68 -4.82 13.96
CA MET A 1 -1.71 -6.14 13.32
C MET A 1 -1.01 -7.12 14.23
N ASP A 2 -1.56 -8.31 14.47
CA ASP A 2 -0.87 -9.32 15.28
C ASP A 2 0.33 -9.91 14.52
N PRO A 3 1.31 -10.51 15.22
CA PRO A 3 2.52 -11.02 14.60
C PRO A 3 2.29 -12.12 13.55
N SER A 4 1.24 -12.93 13.69
CA SER A 4 0.99 -14.04 12.78
C SER A 4 0.42 -13.55 11.44
N THR A 5 -0.54 -12.63 11.49
CA THR A 5 -1.09 -11.92 10.32
C THR A 5 0.00 -11.13 9.59
N LEU A 6 0.92 -10.49 10.33
CA LEU A 6 2.05 -9.76 9.74
C LEU A 6 3.01 -10.67 8.95
N ILE A 7 3.29 -11.87 9.45
CA ILE A 7 4.15 -12.85 8.76
C ILE A 7 3.47 -13.31 7.48
N GLN A 8 2.19 -13.71 7.57
CA GLN A 8 1.41 -14.16 6.40
C GLN A 8 1.32 -13.07 5.33
N TYR A 9 1.06 -11.82 5.73
CA TYR A 9 1.04 -10.68 4.82
C TYR A 9 2.36 -10.50 4.08
N ARG A 10 3.50 -10.60 4.79
CA ARG A 10 4.83 -10.44 4.21
C ARG A 10 5.17 -11.55 3.22
N ASP A 11 4.81 -12.79 3.55
CA ASP A 11 5.03 -13.94 2.68
C ASP A 11 4.18 -13.83 1.41
N GLU A 12 2.89 -13.51 1.56
CA GLU A 12 1.97 -13.31 0.44
C GLU A 12 2.41 -12.16 -0.48
N LEU A 13 2.83 -11.03 0.10
CA LEU A 13 3.37 -9.92 -0.68
C LEU A 13 4.63 -10.35 -1.45
N ALA A 14 5.52 -11.13 -0.83
CA ALA A 14 6.73 -11.61 -1.50
C ALA A 14 6.40 -12.54 -2.67
N ASP A 15 5.38 -13.39 -2.52
CA ASP A 15 4.92 -14.32 -3.56
C ASP A 15 4.27 -13.58 -4.74
N LEU A 16 3.33 -12.66 -4.48
CA LEU A 16 2.70 -11.83 -5.51
C LEU A 16 3.73 -10.96 -6.25
N MET A 17 4.73 -10.43 -5.53
CA MET A 17 5.82 -9.69 -6.15
C MET A 17 6.68 -10.58 -7.05
N ARG A 18 6.98 -11.82 -6.62
CA ARG A 18 7.76 -12.78 -7.42
C ARG A 18 7.01 -13.18 -8.69
N GLU A 19 5.72 -13.45 -8.58
CA GLU A 19 4.86 -13.81 -9.72
C GLU A 19 4.79 -12.67 -10.74
N ARG A 20 4.49 -11.44 -10.26
CA ARG A 20 4.20 -10.32 -11.14
C ARG A 20 5.43 -9.71 -11.82
N PHE A 21 6.56 -9.66 -11.12
CA PHE A 21 7.77 -8.98 -11.62
C PHE A 21 8.89 -9.94 -12.02
N GLY A 22 8.74 -11.23 -11.72
CA GLY A 22 9.73 -12.26 -11.96
C GLY A 22 10.98 -12.12 -11.07
N PRO A 23 11.90 -13.10 -11.13
CA PRO A 23 13.08 -13.14 -10.27
C PRO A 23 14.23 -12.19 -10.70
N LYS A 24 13.98 -11.22 -11.60
CA LYS A 24 15.07 -10.57 -12.36
C LYS A 24 15.94 -9.61 -11.52
N LYS A 25 17.26 -9.86 -11.62
CA LYS A 25 18.40 -9.31 -10.85
C LYS A 25 18.60 -7.78 -10.82
N ASP A 26 17.88 -6.98 -11.62
CA ASP A 26 18.09 -5.50 -11.70
C ASP A 26 16.96 -4.63 -11.15
N ARG A 27 15.84 -5.22 -10.71
CA ARG A 27 14.82 -4.51 -9.91
C ARG A 27 14.89 -4.69 -8.37
N PRO A 28 15.88 -5.38 -7.75
CA PRO A 28 15.75 -5.82 -6.37
C PRO A 28 15.86 -4.66 -5.38
N VAL A 29 16.66 -3.62 -5.62
CA VAL A 29 16.86 -2.57 -4.60
C VAL A 29 15.64 -1.67 -4.43
N ARG A 30 15.00 -1.25 -5.53
CA ARG A 30 13.80 -0.40 -5.48
C ARG A 30 12.61 -1.13 -4.88
N TYR A 31 12.45 -2.41 -5.22
CA TYR A 31 11.40 -3.24 -4.62
C TYR A 31 11.69 -3.60 -3.17
N LEU A 32 12.94 -3.87 -2.81
CA LEU A 32 13.32 -4.11 -1.42
C LEU A 32 13.08 -2.86 -0.56
N ALA A 33 13.41 -1.68 -1.09
CA ALA A 33 13.09 -0.42 -0.45
C ALA A 33 11.57 -0.23 -0.29
N ALA A 34 10.78 -0.47 -1.34
CA ALA A 34 9.32 -0.38 -1.27
C ALA A 34 8.69 -1.41 -0.31
N PHE A 35 9.21 -2.63 -0.27
CA PHE A 35 8.79 -3.68 0.66
C PHE A 35 9.09 -3.29 2.11
N SER A 36 10.27 -2.72 2.35
CA SER A 36 10.68 -2.23 3.66
C SER A 36 9.80 -1.05 4.11
N LEU A 37 9.49 -0.13 3.20
CA LEU A 37 8.59 1.00 3.45
C LEU A 37 7.16 0.54 3.73
N THR A 38 6.64 -0.44 2.98
CA THR A 38 5.32 -1.02 3.21
C THR A 38 5.25 -1.71 4.57
N SER A 39 6.30 -2.44 4.95
CA SER A 39 6.40 -3.04 6.29
C SER A 39 6.37 -1.98 7.40
N LYS A 40 7.00 -0.82 7.19
CA LYS A 40 6.91 0.31 8.13
C LYS A 40 5.52 0.93 8.19
N THR A 41 4.81 1.00 7.07
CA THR A 41 3.41 1.45 7.06
C THR A 41 2.51 0.52 7.88
N VAL A 42 2.77 -0.79 7.86
CA VAL A 42 2.06 -1.75 8.73
C VAL A 42 2.36 -1.49 10.21
N ASP A 43 3.61 -1.23 10.56
CA ASP A 43 4.01 -0.94 11.94
C ASP A 43 3.37 0.36 12.48
N LEU A 44 3.10 1.34 11.61
CA LEU A 44 2.56 2.65 11.97
C LEU A 44 1.04 2.67 12.13
N LEU A 45 0.33 1.79 11.44
CA LEU A 45 -1.12 1.89 11.30
C LEU A 45 -1.84 0.79 12.07
N ARG A 46 -3.02 1.16 12.57
CA ARG A 46 -4.02 0.16 12.97
C ARG A 46 -4.45 -0.63 11.75
N GLU A 47 -4.87 -1.85 11.97
CA GLU A 47 -5.16 -2.83 10.92
C GLU A 47 -6.19 -2.32 9.89
N GLY A 48 -7.30 -1.74 10.35
CA GLY A 48 -8.31 -1.15 9.46
C GLY A 48 -7.82 0.07 8.68
N ASP A 49 -6.84 0.81 9.20
CA ASP A 49 -6.27 1.98 8.54
C ASP A 49 -5.25 1.57 7.46
N PHE A 50 -4.55 0.45 7.67
CA PHE A 50 -3.57 -0.04 6.70
C PHE A 50 -4.20 -0.33 5.33
N ALA A 51 -5.36 -0.98 5.30
CA ALA A 51 -6.07 -1.33 4.06
C ALA A 51 -6.48 -0.11 3.23
N ALA A 52 -6.76 1.01 3.89
CA ALA A 52 -7.16 2.25 3.24
C ALA A 52 -6.01 2.91 2.49
N VAL A 53 -4.76 2.74 2.94
CA VAL A 53 -3.58 3.36 2.31
C VAL A 53 -3.34 2.90 0.87
N PRO A 54 -3.16 1.60 0.57
CA PRO A 54 -2.93 1.16 -0.80
C PRO A 54 -4.16 1.37 -1.68
N ARG A 55 -5.38 1.27 -1.14
CA ARG A 55 -6.62 1.59 -1.86
C ARG A 55 -6.67 3.06 -2.27
N ALA A 56 -6.42 3.97 -1.33
CA ALA A 56 -6.36 5.41 -1.60
C ALA A 56 -5.24 5.75 -2.59
N ALA A 57 -4.09 5.09 -2.51
CA ALA A 57 -2.98 5.30 -3.45
C ALA A 57 -3.35 4.88 -4.89
N LEU A 58 -4.02 3.75 -5.07
CA LEU A 58 -4.53 3.31 -6.38
C LEU A 58 -5.59 4.26 -6.93
N ARG A 59 -6.51 4.71 -6.06
CA ARG A 59 -7.54 5.70 -6.41
C ARG A 59 -6.90 7.02 -6.85
N GLY A 60 -5.94 7.53 -6.08
CA GLY A 60 -5.23 8.76 -6.39
C GLY A 60 -4.45 8.69 -7.70
N GLU A 61 -3.78 7.57 -7.99
CA GLU A 61 -3.12 7.35 -9.28
C GLU A 61 -4.12 7.37 -10.45
N ARG A 62 -5.27 6.70 -10.31
CA ARG A 62 -6.31 6.69 -11.33
C ARG A 62 -6.87 8.09 -11.59
N GLU A 63 -7.21 8.82 -10.53
CA GLU A 63 -7.79 10.16 -10.62
C GLU A 63 -6.79 11.18 -11.20
N SER A 64 -5.50 11.06 -10.87
CA SER A 64 -4.45 11.95 -11.40
C SER A 64 -4.21 11.85 -12.91
N ARG A 65 -4.68 10.75 -13.52
CA ARG A 65 -4.63 10.48 -14.96
C ARG A 65 -5.96 10.76 -15.67
N GLY A 66 -6.98 11.18 -14.92
CA GLY A 66 -8.32 11.46 -15.44
C GLY A 66 -8.37 12.72 -16.31
N PRO A 67 -9.37 12.81 -17.22
CA PRO A 67 -9.56 13.96 -18.09
C PRO A 67 -9.93 15.24 -17.33
N ASP A 68 -10.59 15.11 -16.18
CA ASP A 68 -11.10 16.24 -15.38
C ASP A 68 -10.12 16.69 -14.29
N ARG A 69 -8.82 16.44 -14.47
CA ARG A 69 -7.84 16.76 -13.43
C ARG A 69 -7.65 18.28 -13.28
N PRO A 70 -7.76 18.86 -12.06
CA PRO A 70 -7.43 20.26 -11.87
C PRO A 70 -5.97 20.53 -12.26
N VAL A 71 -5.76 21.65 -12.92
CA VAL A 71 -4.42 22.08 -13.33
C VAL A 71 -3.57 22.31 -12.08
N GLY A 72 -2.36 21.74 -12.07
CA GLY A 72 -1.40 21.89 -10.98
C GLY A 72 -1.48 20.82 -9.89
N TRP A 73 -2.49 19.94 -9.91
CA TRP A 73 -2.56 18.82 -8.97
C TRP A 73 -1.61 17.70 -9.37
N SER A 74 -0.80 17.27 -8.42
CA SER A 74 0.04 16.07 -8.51
C SER A 74 -0.74 14.83 -8.06
N SER A 75 -0.27 13.65 -8.45
CA SER A 75 -0.77 12.37 -7.91
C SER A 75 -0.72 12.29 -6.37
N SER A 76 0.22 12.98 -5.73
CA SER A 76 0.35 13.01 -4.27
C SER A 76 -0.79 13.81 -3.63
N ASP A 77 -1.26 14.86 -4.30
CA ASP A 77 -2.42 15.64 -3.87
C ASP A 77 -3.70 14.79 -3.96
N TYR A 78 -3.87 14.07 -5.08
CA TYR A 78 -4.97 13.11 -5.24
C TYR A 78 -4.95 11.98 -4.23
N PHE A 79 -3.77 11.42 -3.97
CA PHE A 79 -3.63 10.40 -2.94
C PHE A 79 -3.95 10.95 -1.54
N GLY A 80 -3.47 12.16 -1.22
CA GLY A 80 -3.80 12.83 0.04
C GLY A 80 -5.30 13.02 0.21
N LEU A 81 -5.99 13.49 -0.84
CA LEU A 81 -7.44 13.65 -0.85
C LEU A 81 -8.18 12.31 -0.70
N ALA A 82 -7.76 11.28 -1.44
CA ALA A 82 -8.35 9.94 -1.35
C ALA A 82 -8.17 9.34 0.05
N LEU A 83 -6.99 9.50 0.65
CA LEU A 83 -6.71 9.01 1.99
C LEU A 83 -7.52 9.74 3.05
N GLN A 84 -7.65 11.07 2.93
CA GLN A 84 -8.53 11.87 3.79
C GLN A 84 -10.00 11.48 3.65
N THR A 85 -10.44 11.12 2.44
CA THR A 85 -11.81 10.63 2.21
C THR A 85 -12.05 9.31 2.92
N ASP A 86 -11.07 8.41 2.90
CA ASP A 86 -11.20 7.07 3.47
C ASP A 86 -10.99 7.04 4.99
N LEU A 87 -10.11 7.88 5.54
CA LEU A 87 -9.68 7.84 6.94
C LEU A 87 -10.08 9.08 7.76
N GLY A 88 -10.52 10.15 7.13
CA GLY A 88 -10.69 11.46 7.75
C GLY A 88 -9.38 12.24 7.87
N GLU A 89 -9.32 13.21 8.77
CA GLU A 89 -8.15 14.08 8.94
C GLU A 89 -6.88 13.27 9.26
N LEU A 90 -5.80 13.53 8.50
CA LEU A 90 -4.54 12.77 8.62
C LEU A 90 -3.77 13.10 9.90
N ASP A 91 -4.00 14.28 10.49
CA ASP A 91 -3.38 14.70 11.76
C ASP A 91 -4.13 14.19 12.98
N ALA A 92 -5.38 13.75 12.82
CA ALA A 92 -6.22 13.35 13.93
C ALA A 92 -5.81 12.01 14.55
N VAL A 93 -5.06 11.17 13.80
CA VAL A 93 -4.61 9.86 14.26
C VAL A 93 -3.14 9.67 13.91
N GLU A 94 -2.36 9.32 14.92
CA GLU A 94 -0.93 9.03 14.81
C GLU A 94 -0.65 7.99 13.71
N GLY A 95 0.39 8.23 12.92
CA GLY A 95 0.85 7.32 11.87
C GLY A 95 0.22 7.56 10.49
N ARG A 96 -0.93 8.25 10.37
CA ARG A 96 -1.59 8.46 9.07
C ARG A 96 -0.84 9.44 8.17
N ARG A 97 -0.34 10.54 8.73
CA ARG A 97 0.52 11.48 8.01
C ARG A 97 1.83 10.82 7.58
N GLU A 98 2.44 10.04 8.46
CA GLU A 98 3.65 9.28 8.16
C GLU A 98 3.41 8.26 7.06
N ALA A 99 2.28 7.54 7.08
CA ALA A 99 1.89 6.63 6.02
C ALA A 99 1.71 7.34 4.66
N TRP A 100 1.13 8.55 4.67
CA TRP A 100 1.04 9.37 3.46
C TRP A 100 2.44 9.73 2.92
N HIS A 101 3.35 10.18 3.79
CA HIS A 101 4.73 10.47 3.41
C HIS A 101 5.47 9.23 2.87
N ILE A 102 5.30 8.07 3.50
CA ILE A 102 5.89 6.81 3.05
C ILE A 102 5.40 6.44 1.65
N MET A 103 4.11 6.63 1.33
CA MET A 103 3.59 6.40 -0.02
C MET A 103 4.15 7.39 -1.05
N CYS A 104 4.29 8.66 -0.70
CA CYS A 104 4.96 9.64 -1.55
C CYS A 104 6.43 9.25 -1.84
N ALA A 105 7.14 8.75 -0.83
CA ALA A 105 8.50 8.26 -0.99
C ALA A 105 8.54 6.99 -1.87
N MET A 106 7.64 6.02 -1.64
CA MET A 106 7.55 4.81 -2.46
C MET A 106 7.27 5.14 -3.92
N ARG A 107 6.38 6.09 -4.21
CA ARG A 107 6.10 6.52 -5.58
C ARG A 107 7.33 7.11 -6.27
N SER A 108 8.14 7.85 -5.52
CA SER A 108 9.39 8.44 -6.03
C SER A 108 10.45 7.37 -6.32
N ILE A 109 10.50 6.30 -5.52
CA ILE A 109 11.40 5.15 -5.72
C ILE A 109 10.92 4.28 -6.89
N LEU A 110 9.61 4.02 -6.95
CA LEU A 110 8.94 3.18 -7.94
C LEU A 110 8.51 4.00 -9.16
N THR A 111 9.49 4.59 -9.85
CA THR A 111 9.27 5.43 -11.04
C THR A 111 8.58 4.69 -12.19
N GLY A 112 7.82 5.43 -13.01
CA GLY A 112 7.18 4.90 -14.20
C GLY A 112 6.03 3.96 -13.86
N ASP A 113 5.93 2.84 -14.57
CA ASP A 113 4.80 1.90 -14.44
C ASP A 113 4.99 0.89 -13.29
N LEU A 114 5.85 1.17 -12.31
CA LEU A 114 6.16 0.23 -11.23
C LEU A 114 5.35 0.47 -9.95
N PHE A 115 4.96 1.72 -9.67
CA PHE A 115 4.27 2.07 -8.44
C PHE A 115 2.90 1.40 -8.31
N SER A 116 1.99 1.64 -9.26
CA SER A 116 0.62 1.10 -9.17
C SER A 116 0.60 -0.44 -9.14
N PRO A 117 1.41 -1.16 -9.93
CA PRO A 117 1.52 -2.62 -9.81
C PRO A 117 2.02 -3.10 -8.45
N PHE A 118 3.00 -2.42 -7.84
CA PHE A 118 3.48 -2.76 -6.50
C PHE A 118 2.40 -2.53 -5.45
N VAL A 119 1.77 -1.35 -5.46
CA VAL A 119 0.68 -1.01 -4.52
C VAL A 119 -0.48 -2.00 -4.66
N ARG A 120 -0.75 -2.46 -5.88
CA ARG A 120 -1.74 -3.50 -6.12
C ARG A 120 -1.37 -4.83 -5.47
N CYS A 121 -0.12 -5.28 -5.60
CA CYS A 121 0.36 -6.47 -4.87
C CYS A 121 0.25 -6.28 -3.34
N ALA A 122 0.58 -5.10 -2.82
CA ALA A 122 0.45 -4.80 -1.39
C ALA A 122 -1.01 -4.83 -0.91
N TYR A 123 -1.96 -4.40 -1.74
CA TYR A 123 -3.39 -4.50 -1.45
C TYR A 123 -3.92 -5.93 -1.56
N ASP A 124 -3.60 -6.64 -2.64
CA ASP A 124 -4.07 -8.01 -2.85
C ASP A 124 -3.50 -8.96 -1.77
N ALA A 125 -2.25 -8.76 -1.34
CA ALA A 125 -1.67 -9.51 -0.23
C ALA A 125 -2.42 -9.31 1.09
N TRP A 126 -2.88 -8.08 1.33
CA TRP A 126 -3.67 -7.74 2.51
C TRP A 126 -5.02 -8.46 2.49
N GLU A 127 -5.76 -8.36 1.39
CA GLU A 127 -7.06 -9.03 1.22
C GLU A 127 -6.93 -10.55 1.37
N ASN A 128 -5.92 -11.16 0.73
CA ASN A 128 -5.67 -12.60 0.84
C ASN A 128 -5.38 -13.04 2.29
N THR A 129 -4.60 -12.24 3.03
CA THR A 129 -4.28 -12.53 4.44
C THR A 129 -5.54 -12.46 5.31
N VAL A 130 -6.33 -11.39 5.16
CA VAL A 130 -7.58 -11.20 5.92
C VAL A 130 -8.61 -12.28 5.60
N GLU A 131 -8.75 -12.67 4.33
CA GLU A 131 -9.63 -13.77 3.94
C GLU A 131 -9.21 -15.11 4.57
N VAL A 132 -7.92 -15.41 4.61
CA VAL A 132 -7.40 -16.64 5.22
C VAL A 132 -7.66 -16.65 6.73
N VAL A 133 -7.39 -15.55 7.41
CA VAL A 133 -7.63 -15.41 8.86
C VAL A 133 -9.12 -15.55 9.20
N HIS A 134 -10.02 -14.99 8.39
CA HIS A 134 -11.47 -15.10 8.60
C HIS A 134 -12.10 -16.44 8.18
N ARG A 135 -11.43 -17.24 7.33
CA ARG A 135 -11.90 -18.56 6.92
C ARG A 135 -11.55 -19.70 7.87
N VAL A 136 -10.69 -19.49 8.88
CA VAL A 136 -10.43 -20.48 9.92
C VAL A 136 -11.50 -20.35 11.01
N PRO A 137 -12.50 -21.26 11.12
CA PRO A 137 -13.37 -21.25 12.27
C PRO A 137 -12.53 -21.66 13.47
N ALA A 138 -12.72 -20.98 14.61
CA ALA A 138 -12.17 -21.43 15.89
C ALA A 138 -12.49 -22.92 16.05
N ARG A 139 -11.46 -23.77 16.01
CA ARG A 139 -11.61 -25.17 16.39
C ARG A 139 -11.87 -25.18 17.90
N VAL A 140 -13.15 -25.31 18.25
CA VAL A 140 -13.60 -25.73 19.58
C VAL A 140 -13.47 -27.25 19.66
#